data_AF-A0A942DM08-F1
#
_entry.id   AF-A0A942DM08-F1
#
_cell.length_a   1.000
_cell.length_b   1.000
_cell.length_c   1.000
_cell.angle_alpha   90.00
_cell.angle_beta   90.00
_cell.angle_gamma   90.00
#
_symmetry.space_group_name_H-M   'P 1'
#
loop_
_entity.id
_entity.type
_entity.pdbx_description
1 polymer ?
#
loop_
_entity_poly.entity_id
_entity_poly.type
_entity_poly.pdbx_seq_one_letter_code
_entity_poly.pdbx_strand_id
1 'polypeptide(L)'
;MSDDGSRSIVKNLKNEWALFWESIAGEDQEDSAFETGKLEILNLDQLHEIIKALSHDRKRLNQKLESLNKELELNGAKLESIRLVGGQDEETLKRINELSDIGQVLSEQLSKLDEKIKWTRLRQEEFLAEP
;
A
#
# COMPACT_ATOMS: atom_id res chain seq x y z
N MET A 1 26.18 -11.35 20.64
CA MET A 1 24.79 -11.57 21.12
C MET A 1 24.24 -10.21 21.50
N SER A 2 23.41 -9.60 20.65
CA SER A 2 22.55 -8.43 20.92
C SER A 2 21.96 -7.97 19.59
N ASP A 3 20.78 -8.46 19.20
CA ASP A 3 19.93 -7.78 18.20
C ASP A 3 18.46 -8.27 18.13
N ASP A 4 17.95 -8.91 19.19
CA ASP A 4 16.62 -9.56 19.15
C ASP A 4 15.48 -8.69 19.71
N GLY A 5 15.81 -7.64 20.48
CA GLY A 5 14.81 -6.74 21.09
C GLY A 5 14.11 -5.82 20.08
N SER A 6 14.84 -5.25 19.13
CA SER A 6 14.30 -4.30 18.15
C SER A 6 13.33 -4.94 17.17
N ARG A 7 13.57 -6.22 16.81
CA ARG A 7 12.65 -6.99 15.94
C ARG A 7 11.35 -7.33 16.65
N SER A 8 11.40 -7.55 17.96
CA SER A 8 10.23 -7.81 18.80
C SER A 8 9.35 -6.57 18.92
N ILE A 9 9.94 -5.39 19.14
CA ILE A 9 9.20 -4.13 19.25
C ILE A 9 8.51 -3.79 17.92
N VAL A 10 9.22 -3.90 16.79
CA VAL A 10 8.64 -3.64 15.47
C VAL A 10 7.54 -4.63 15.12
N LYS A 11 7.66 -5.90 15.51
CA LYS A 11 6.60 -6.90 15.32
C LYS A 11 5.40 -6.67 16.24
N ASN A 12 5.62 -6.30 17.51
CA ASN A 12 4.54 -5.94 18.42
C ASN A 12 3.83 -4.67 17.94
N LEU A 13 4.57 -3.64 17.55
CA LEU A 13 3.98 -2.42 16.99
C LEU A 13 3.16 -2.78 15.75
N LYS A 14 3.68 -3.60 14.83
CA LYS A 14 2.97 -3.97 13.61
C LYS A 14 1.70 -4.79 13.88
N ASN A 15 1.69 -5.65 14.90
CA ASN A 15 0.51 -6.39 15.33
C ASN A 15 -0.49 -5.49 16.05
N GLU A 16 -0.04 -4.62 16.96
CA GLU A 16 -0.88 -3.63 17.63
C GLU A 16 -1.44 -2.61 16.63
N TRP A 17 -0.68 -2.28 15.58
CA TRP A 17 -1.11 -1.46 14.44
C TRP A 17 -2.11 -2.20 13.55
N ALA A 18 -1.91 -3.49 13.27
CA ALA A 18 -2.87 -4.29 12.50
C ALA A 18 -4.20 -4.41 13.23
N LEU A 19 -4.17 -4.64 14.56
CA LEU A 19 -5.35 -4.67 15.42
C LEU A 19 -5.99 -3.28 15.58
N PHE A 20 -5.20 -2.22 15.64
CA PHE A 20 -5.69 -0.84 15.62
C PHE A 20 -6.40 -0.52 14.30
N TRP A 21 -5.85 -0.96 13.17
CA TRP A 21 -6.46 -0.78 11.85
C TRP A 21 -7.67 -1.70 11.61
N GLU A 22 -7.68 -2.93 12.12
CA GLU A 22 -8.86 -3.81 12.12
C GLU A 22 -9.98 -3.24 13.02
N SER A 23 -9.64 -2.59 14.14
CA SER A 23 -10.59 -1.84 14.97
C SER A 23 -11.10 -0.57 14.29
N ILE A 24 -10.43 -0.06 13.25
CA ILE A 24 -10.85 1.10 12.46
C ILE A 24 -11.63 0.67 11.21
N ALA A 25 -11.31 -0.51 10.65
CA ALA A 25 -11.97 -1.06 9.47
C ALA A 25 -13.16 -1.98 9.80
N GLY A 26 -13.31 -2.37 11.07
CA GLY A 26 -14.46 -3.11 11.57
C GLY A 26 -15.63 -2.17 11.85
N GLU A 27 -16.72 -2.38 11.09
CA GLU A 27 -17.98 -1.62 11.04
C GLU A 27 -17.94 -0.37 10.14
N ASP A 28 -18.16 -0.59 8.83
CA ASP A 28 -18.93 0.25 7.89
C ASP A 28 -19.01 1.77 8.16
N GLN A 29 -17.88 2.40 8.47
CA GLN A 29 -17.76 3.85 8.58
C GLN A 29 -16.47 4.30 7.91
N GLU A 30 -16.49 4.22 6.58
CA GLU A 30 -15.62 5.01 5.72
C GLU A 30 -15.74 6.49 6.15
N ASP A 31 -14.59 7.16 6.25
CA ASP A 31 -14.37 8.61 6.41
C ASP A 31 -14.26 9.25 7.81
N SER A 32 -14.87 8.75 8.89
CA SER A 32 -14.88 9.54 10.15
C SER A 32 -13.73 9.27 11.13
N ALA A 33 -13.15 8.07 11.18
CA ALA A 33 -12.18 7.72 12.24
C ALA A 33 -10.80 8.41 12.11
N PHE A 34 -10.47 8.92 10.91
CA PHE A 34 -9.25 9.71 10.69
C PHE A 34 -9.45 11.19 11.03
N GLU A 35 -10.70 11.69 11.04
CA GLU A 35 -11.04 13.11 11.21
C GLU A 35 -11.25 13.56 12.67
N THR A 36 -11.55 12.67 13.63
CA THR A 36 -12.18 13.12 14.90
C THR A 36 -11.56 12.68 16.23
N GLY A 37 -10.25 12.45 16.33
CA GLY A 37 -9.59 12.60 17.66
C GLY A 37 -8.56 11.57 18.11
N LYS A 38 -8.09 10.65 17.26
CA LYS A 38 -7.00 9.72 17.63
C LYS A 38 -5.59 10.17 17.22
N LEU A 39 -5.48 11.19 16.35
CA LEU A 39 -4.21 11.84 15.96
C LEU A 39 -3.77 12.98 16.89
N GLU A 40 -4.64 13.45 17.79
CA GLU A 40 -4.27 14.43 18.83
C GLU A 40 -3.30 13.84 19.87
N ILE A 41 -3.16 12.51 19.93
CA ILE A 41 -2.34 11.81 20.93
C ILE A 41 -0.97 11.41 20.35
N LEU A 42 -0.73 11.61 19.04
CA LEU A 42 0.53 11.22 18.41
C LEU A 42 1.58 12.33 18.56
N ASN A 43 2.77 11.95 19.01
CA ASN A 43 3.92 12.86 19.06
C ASN A 43 4.60 13.00 17.68
N LEU A 44 5.44 14.02 17.53
CA LEU A 44 6.11 14.32 16.26
C LEU A 44 7.02 13.18 15.77
N ASP A 45 7.66 12.45 16.69
CA ASP A 45 8.50 11.30 16.35
C ASP A 45 7.68 10.12 15.80
N GLN A 46 6.49 9.89 16.33
CA GLN A 46 5.55 8.88 15.83
C GLN A 46 5.04 9.25 14.44
N LEU A 47 4.72 10.53 14.19
CA LEU A 47 4.34 11.00 12.84
C LEU A 47 5.47 10.77 11.82
N HIS A 48 6.73 11.03 12.21
CA HIS A 48 7.88 10.73 11.36
C HIS A 48 8.02 9.24 11.03
N GLU A 49 7.93 8.37 12.03
CA GLU A 49 8.02 6.92 11.79
C GLU A 49 6.85 6.41 10.95
N ILE A 50 5.65 6.98 11.11
CA ILE A 50 4.50 6.68 10.25
C ILE A 50 4.77 7.09 8.79
N ILE A 51 5.22 8.32 8.54
CA ILE A 51 5.52 8.80 7.18
C ILE A 51 6.60 7.92 6.53
N LYS A 52 7.61 7.52 7.30
CA LYS A 52 8.69 6.65 6.83
C LYS A 52 8.19 5.25 6.49
N ALA A 53 7.36 4.65 7.33
CA ALA A 53 6.73 3.35 7.07
C ALA A 53 5.83 3.40 5.83
N LEU A 54 4.95 4.41 5.73
CA LEU A 54 4.07 4.60 4.57
C LEU A 54 4.88 4.82 3.28
N SER A 55 5.97 5.60 3.33
CA SER A 55 6.84 5.81 2.18
C SER A 55 7.55 4.53 1.72
N HIS A 56 7.93 3.66 2.66
CA HIS A 56 8.50 2.37 2.36
C HIS A 56 7.47 1.44 1.69
N ASP A 57 6.24 1.39 2.22
CA ASP A 57 5.17 0.60 1.64
C ASP A 57 4.77 1.10 0.25
N ARG A 58 4.81 2.43 0.03
CA ARG A 58 4.58 3.06 -1.28
C ARG A 58 5.62 2.60 -2.29
N LYS A 59 6.89 2.61 -1.91
CA LYS A 59 7.98 2.12 -2.74
C LYS A 59 7.79 0.64 -3.09
N ARG A 60 7.37 -0.17 -2.14
CA ARG A 60 7.11 -1.60 -2.36
C ARG A 60 5.94 -1.84 -3.31
N LEU A 61 4.84 -1.09 -3.18
CA LEU A 61 3.71 -1.16 -4.11
C LEU A 61 4.11 -0.75 -5.53
N ASN A 62 4.87 0.34 -5.68
CA ASN A 62 5.39 0.76 -6.97
C ASN A 62 6.28 -0.31 -7.63
N GLN A 63 7.16 -0.97 -6.86
CA GLN A 63 7.98 -2.08 -7.39
C GLN A 63 7.11 -3.26 -7.87
N LYS A 64 6.02 -3.57 -7.16
CA LYS A 64 5.09 -4.62 -7.59
C LYS A 64 4.36 -4.24 -8.87
N LEU A 65 3.90 -2.99 -8.99
CA LEU A 65 3.26 -2.48 -10.22
C LEU A 65 4.23 -2.52 -11.41
N GLU A 66 5.49 -2.14 -11.21
CA GLU A 66 6.50 -2.21 -12.27
C GLU A 66 6.74 -3.65 -12.73
N SER A 67 6.82 -4.61 -11.78
CA SER A 67 6.94 -6.04 -12.11
C SER A 67 5.72 -6.55 -12.87
N LEU A 68 4.52 -6.12 -12.48
CA LEU A 68 3.26 -6.51 -13.11
C LEU A 68 3.16 -5.97 -14.54
N ASN A 69 3.56 -4.72 -14.77
CA ASN A 69 3.61 -4.13 -16.11
C ASN A 69 4.55 -4.91 -17.03
N LYS A 70 5.73 -5.30 -16.55
CA LYS A 70 6.65 -6.15 -17.32
C LYS A 70 6.02 -7.50 -17.66
N GLU A 71 5.27 -8.10 -16.72
CA GLU A 71 4.57 -9.36 -16.97
C GLU A 71 3.44 -9.19 -18.00
N LEU A 72 2.69 -8.09 -17.96
CA LEU A 72 1.69 -7.74 -18.96
C LEU A 72 2.29 -7.57 -20.36
N GLU A 73 3.41 -6.85 -20.47
CA GLU A 73 4.12 -6.67 -21.74
C GLU A 73 4.58 -8.00 -22.34
N LEU A 74 5.15 -8.89 -21.51
CA LEU A 74 5.57 -10.22 -21.93
C LEU A 74 4.39 -11.08 -22.39
N ASN A 75 3.29 -11.08 -21.65
CA ASN A 75 2.10 -11.83 -22.04
C ASN A 75 1.42 -11.22 -23.27
N GLY A 76 1.46 -9.89 -23.44
CA GLY A 76 1.00 -9.21 -24.65
C GLY A 76 1.78 -9.63 -25.89
N ALA A 77 3.11 -9.64 -25.82
CA ALA A 77 3.97 -10.12 -26.90
C ALA A 77 3.75 -11.62 -27.21
N LYS A 78 3.56 -12.44 -26.17
CA LYS A 78 3.22 -13.86 -26.31
C LYS A 78 1.87 -14.03 -27.02
N LEU A 79 0.86 -13.25 -26.64
CA LEU A 79 -0.47 -13.29 -27.23
C LEU A 79 -0.42 -12.96 -28.73
N GLU A 80 0.31 -11.90 -29.09
CA GLU A 80 0.51 -11.52 -30.49
C GLU A 80 1.19 -12.62 -31.29
N SER A 81 2.26 -13.22 -30.74
CA SER A 81 2.96 -14.34 -31.38
C SER A 81 2.05 -15.56 -31.60
N ILE A 82 1.22 -15.94 -30.62
CA ILE A 82 0.27 -17.04 -30.72
C ILE A 82 -0.75 -16.78 -31.84
N ARG A 83 -1.28 -15.56 -31.91
CA ARG A 83 -2.25 -15.18 -32.94
C ARG A 83 -1.65 -15.23 -34.34
N LEU A 84 -0.40 -14.82 -34.51
CA LEU A 84 0.30 -14.87 -35.80
C LEU A 84 0.48 -16.29 -36.33
N VAL A 85 0.71 -17.26 -35.45
CA VAL A 85 0.84 -18.67 -35.84
C VAL A 85 -0.49 -19.42 -35.89
N GLY A 86 -1.61 -18.73 -35.63
CA GLY A 86 -2.95 -19.32 -35.60
C GLY A 86 -3.19 -20.27 -34.41
N GLY A 87 -2.47 -20.08 -33.30
CA GLY A 87 -2.62 -20.86 -32.07
C GLY A 87 -3.80 -20.42 -31.21
N GLN A 88 -4.12 -21.23 -30.20
CA GLN A 88 -5.12 -20.92 -29.17
C GLN A 88 -4.59 -19.90 -28.18
N ASP A 89 -5.31 -18.80 -27.99
CA ASP A 89 -4.87 -17.61 -27.28
C ASP A 89 -5.62 -17.37 -25.95
N GLU A 90 -6.63 -18.19 -25.66
CA GLU A 90 -7.57 -18.01 -24.55
C GLU A 90 -6.88 -18.02 -23.18
N GLU A 91 -5.90 -18.91 -22.98
CA GLU A 91 -5.15 -19.00 -21.72
C GLU A 91 -4.31 -17.74 -21.48
N THR A 92 -3.69 -17.21 -22.54
CA THR A 92 -2.84 -16.02 -22.44
C THR A 92 -3.69 -14.78 -22.23
N LEU A 93 -4.86 -14.68 -22.89
CA LEU A 93 -5.86 -13.65 -22.62
C LEU A 93 -6.35 -13.68 -21.18
N LYS A 94 -6.68 -14.86 -20.66
CA LYS A 94 -7.12 -15.01 -19.28
C LYS A 94 -6.04 -14.52 -18.31
N ARG A 95 -4.78 -14.89 -18.54
CA ARG A 95 -3.65 -14.43 -17.72
C ARG A 95 -3.49 -12.91 -17.76
N ILE A 96 -3.62 -12.28 -18.92
CA ILE A 96 -3.58 -10.82 -19.06
C ILE A 96 -4.68 -10.15 -18.25
N ASN A 97 -5.91 -10.67 -18.30
CA ASN A 97 -7.02 -10.13 -17.53
C ASN A 97 -6.78 -10.25 -16.01
N GLU A 98 -6.33 -11.42 -15.54
CA GLU A 98 -5.97 -11.61 -14.12
C GLU A 98 -4.89 -10.62 -13.65
N LEU A 99 -3.86 -10.39 -14.48
CA LEU A 99 -2.80 -9.42 -14.19
C LEU A 99 -3.34 -7.99 -14.20
N SER A 100 -4.24 -7.65 -15.11
CA SER A 100 -4.90 -6.34 -15.15
C SER A 100 -5.72 -6.09 -13.88
N ASP A 101 -6.48 -7.07 -13.42
CA ASP A 101 -7.29 -6.96 -12.20
C ASP A 101 -6.40 -6.75 -10.97
N ILE A 102 -5.29 -7.49 -10.86
CA ILE A 102 -4.29 -7.29 -9.80
C ILE A 102 -3.68 -5.88 -9.90
N GLY A 103 -3.39 -5.40 -11.11
CA GLY A 103 -2.86 -4.05 -11.35
C GLY A 103 -3.82 -2.96 -10.86
N GLN A 104 -5.13 -3.13 -11.09
CA GLN A 104 -6.14 -2.23 -10.59
C GLN A 104 -6.18 -2.20 -9.06
N VAL A 105 -6.24 -3.36 -8.41
CA VAL A 105 -6.24 -3.45 -6.93
C VAL A 105 -4.99 -2.79 -6.32
N LEU A 106 -3.81 -3.03 -6.91
CA LEU A 106 -2.56 -2.41 -6.42
C LEU A 106 -2.56 -0.89 -6.61
N SER A 107 -3.18 -0.39 -7.69
CA SER A 107 -3.30 1.05 -7.95
C SER A 107 -4.25 1.73 -6.96
N GLU A 108 -5.37 1.09 -6.63
CA GLU A 108 -6.28 1.57 -5.58
C GLU A 108 -5.61 1.60 -4.21
N GLN A 109 -4.84 0.56 -3.85
CA GLN A 109 -4.05 0.53 -2.63
C GLN A 109 -3.01 1.66 -2.58
N LEU A 110 -2.36 1.96 -3.71
CA LEU A 110 -1.39 3.05 -3.81
C LEU A 110 -2.06 4.41 -3.62
N SER A 111 -3.23 4.63 -4.20
CA SER A 111 -4.01 5.87 -4.02
C SER A 111 -4.37 6.10 -2.55
N LYS A 112 -4.92 5.08 -1.88
CA LYS A 112 -5.23 5.13 -0.44
C LYS A 112 -4.00 5.40 0.41
N LEU A 113 -2.84 4.87 0.02
CA LEU A 113 -1.59 5.11 0.73
C LEU A 113 -1.08 6.55 0.55
N ASP A 114 -1.21 7.10 -0.66
CA ASP A 114 -0.82 8.48 -0.97
C ASP A 114 -1.69 9.48 -0.20
N GLU A 115 -3.00 9.22 -0.08
CA GLU A 115 -3.90 10.01 0.78
C GLU A 115 -3.47 9.97 2.24
N LYS A 116 -3.14 8.78 2.77
CA LYS A 116 -2.64 8.63 4.15
C LYS A 116 -1.34 9.40 4.39
N ILE A 117 -0.39 9.36 3.45
CA ILE A 117 0.85 10.14 3.55
C ILE A 117 0.55 11.63 3.58
N LYS A 118 -0.35 12.10 2.70
CA LYS A 118 -0.75 13.51 2.63
C LYS A 118 -1.35 13.96 3.96
N TRP A 119 -2.31 13.21 4.49
CA TRP A 119 -2.94 13.51 5.77
C TRP A 119 -1.95 13.52 6.94
N THR A 120 -1.05 12.54 7.00
CA THR A 120 -0.05 12.48 8.09
C THR A 120 0.91 13.67 8.04
N ARG A 121 1.29 14.13 6.83
CA ARG A 121 2.11 15.33 6.66
C ARG A 121 1.40 16.60 7.08
N LEU A 122 0.13 16.76 6.69
CA LEU A 122 -0.68 17.91 7.13
C LEU A 122 -0.75 17.98 8.65
N ARG A 123 -0.98 16.83 9.32
CA ARG A 123 -0.98 16.77 10.78
C ARG A 123 0.38 17.13 11.41
N GLN A 124 1.47 16.72 10.76
CA GLN A 124 2.82 17.09 11.20
C GLN A 124 3.07 18.59 11.08
N GLU A 125 2.62 19.22 10.00
CA GLU A 125 2.72 20.66 9.78
C GLU A 125 1.90 21.44 10.82
N GLU A 126 0.70 20.98 11.16
CA GLU A 126 -0.11 21.55 12.24
C GLU A 126 0.62 21.52 13.58
N PHE A 127 1.22 20.36 13.94
CA PHE A 127 1.97 20.21 15.19
C PHE A 127 3.19 21.13 15.27
N LEU A 128 3.83 21.42 14.13
CA LEU A 128 4.97 22.34 14.04
C LEU A 128 4.56 23.83 14.03
N ALA A 129 3.29 24.12 13.73
CA ALA A 129 2.74 25.46 13.68
C ALA A 129 2.10 25.90 15.03
N GLU A 130 1.87 24.98 15.95
CA GLU A 130 1.47 25.28 17.33
C GLU A 130 2.65 25.97 18.09
N PRO A 131 2.46 27.20 18.63
CA PRO A 131 3.53 27.99 19.27
C PRO A 131 3.89 27.55 20.69
#